data_AF-A0A537HH74-F1
#
_entry.id   AF-A0A537HH74-F1
#
_cell.length_a   1.000
_cell.length_b   1.000
_cell.length_c   1.000
_cell.angle_alpha   90.00
_cell.angle_beta   90.00
_cell.angle_gamma   90.00
#
_symmetry.space_group_name_H-M   'P 1'
#
loop_
_entity.id
_entity.type
_entity.pdbx_description
1 polymer ?
#
loop_
_entity_poly.entity_id
_entity_poly.type
_entity_poly.pdbx_seq_one_letter_code
_entity_poly.pdbx_strand_id
1 'polypeptide(L)'
;MPVPGDGFVGLAADQNVGVEVLTRYAEFWKIPNKPVNKIPGTDVDTIFCSGRPEQAFDGKRVVISPCSAEDATRIAQDYNLTVTTGINMISLPVSEEAQVSIQTQTYDFQGSQIESVITSKGHVVLSKIRARDTYLLSIDLVKNYNQLMSGVDDTPHPRFRFVTKLRGSYNLIPRFVRNRAFRDPAGLEKLREETIAPMECLRLIFLASIVKASGRAVPFVGFWRRGKDYALAVTHDVETREGLENGCMRLYDVEQKLHVRSTWNVPSDRYPLSNEILSKLAVAGELGAHDTRHDGRLVLADFEAKVKRVGECRTTLEQVSGKEVRGFRSPLLQHSNELVEALGKAGYTHDSSIPSWEILSPTSLGPHGIGTVFPFIASGIVEVPVSLPQDHQLLRVVGLKAPESIELLHKFSHWISSLGGACVLLVHPDYDFGLPENQDDYRRLLEVFTQDPKCDIMTLDEIARWWSHRDRVSWSLENGRVQVNMPDGQSGPVAGEIHVKLAIDYDDRTGLRTEPIS
;
A
#
# COMPACT_ATOMS: atom_id res chain seq x y z
N MET A 1 7.58 18.18 23.41
CA MET A 1 7.13 16.92 22.77
C MET A 1 7.15 15.83 23.83
N PRO A 2 6.14 14.95 23.88
CA PRO A 2 6.08 13.88 24.89
C PRO A 2 7.23 12.88 24.74
N VAL A 3 7.68 12.33 25.88
CA VAL A 3 8.72 11.29 26.00
C VAL A 3 8.09 9.95 25.58
N PRO A 4 8.84 8.97 25.04
CA PRO A 4 8.35 7.69 24.49
C PRO A 4 7.46 6.88 25.45
N GLY A 5 7.55 7.13 26.77
CA GLY A 5 6.69 6.52 27.78
C GLY A 5 5.29 7.13 27.89
N ASP A 6 5.04 8.33 27.36
CA ASP A 6 3.84 9.13 27.66
C ASP A 6 2.75 9.04 26.59
N GLY A 7 3.11 8.65 25.36
CA GLY A 7 2.20 8.65 24.20
C GLY A 7 1.86 10.07 23.72
N PHE A 8 1.77 10.27 22.42
CA PHE A 8 1.37 11.57 21.85
C PHE A 8 -0.14 11.68 21.71
N VAL A 9 -0.79 10.58 21.33
CA VAL A 9 -2.23 10.47 21.10
C VAL A 9 -2.81 9.28 21.87
N GLY A 10 -3.94 9.49 22.55
CA GLY A 10 -4.76 8.42 23.09
C GLY A 10 -5.72 7.89 22.02
N LEU A 11 -5.89 6.57 21.91
CA LEU A 11 -6.78 5.94 20.93
C LEU A 11 -7.91 5.22 21.67
N ALA A 12 -9.15 5.60 21.39
CA ALA A 12 -10.33 5.09 22.08
C ALA A 12 -11.37 4.57 21.09
N ALA A 13 -12.07 3.50 21.44
CA ALA A 13 -13.24 3.04 20.70
C ALA A 13 -14.14 2.16 21.59
N ASP A 14 -15.41 2.03 21.23
CA ASP A 14 -16.36 1.16 21.94
C ASP A 14 -15.95 -0.33 21.85
N GLN A 15 -15.29 -0.71 20.76
CA GLN A 15 -14.84 -2.08 20.51
C GLN A 15 -13.33 -2.12 20.30
N ASN A 16 -12.67 -3.17 20.80
CA ASN A 16 -11.23 -3.37 20.66
C ASN A 16 -10.76 -3.29 19.19
N VAL A 17 -11.56 -3.84 18.26
CA VAL A 17 -11.26 -3.77 16.82
C VAL A 17 -11.13 -2.33 16.30
N GLY A 18 -11.90 -1.39 16.86
CA GLY A 18 -11.79 0.02 16.52
C GLY A 18 -10.46 0.62 17.00
N VAL A 19 -10.03 0.28 18.21
CA VAL A 19 -8.72 0.69 18.73
C VAL A 19 -7.60 0.11 17.88
N GLU A 20 -7.67 -1.17 17.50
CA GLU A 20 -6.67 -1.81 16.64
C GLU A 20 -6.51 -1.08 15.30
N VAL A 21 -7.63 -0.69 14.65
CA VAL A 21 -7.58 0.07 13.40
C VAL A 21 -6.98 1.47 13.59
N LEU A 22 -7.37 2.19 14.65
CA LEU A 22 -6.77 3.49 14.97
C LEU A 22 -5.26 3.36 15.26
N THR A 23 -4.84 2.27 15.92
CA THR A 23 -3.43 1.96 16.17
C THR A 23 -2.69 1.78 14.85
N ARG A 24 -3.26 1.05 13.87
CA ARG A 24 -2.64 0.90 12.54
C ARG A 24 -2.46 2.23 11.80
N TYR A 25 -3.40 3.17 11.93
CA TYR A 25 -3.20 4.53 11.40
C TYR A 25 -2.03 5.25 12.08
N ALA A 26 -1.95 5.20 13.41
CA ALA A 26 -0.85 5.81 14.16
C ALA A 26 0.50 5.14 13.85
N GLU A 27 0.54 3.82 13.72
CA GLU A 27 1.74 3.04 13.40
C GLU A 27 2.24 3.27 11.98
N PHE A 28 1.35 3.49 11.01
CA PHE A 28 1.75 3.88 9.66
C PHE A 28 2.63 5.14 9.67
N TRP A 29 2.23 6.15 10.45
CA TRP A 29 2.97 7.39 10.65
C TRP A 29 4.07 7.28 11.74
N LYS A 30 4.11 6.19 12.51
CA LYS A 30 4.95 6.04 13.72
C LYS A 30 4.75 7.18 14.74
N ILE A 31 3.49 7.58 14.92
CA ILE A 31 3.06 8.51 15.98
C ILE A 31 2.96 7.69 17.28
N PRO A 32 3.68 8.09 18.36
CA PRO A 32 3.54 7.45 19.66
C PRO A 32 2.09 7.49 20.13
N ASN A 33 1.51 6.33 20.43
CA ASN A 33 0.10 6.21 20.75
C ASN A 33 -0.13 5.28 21.95
N LYS A 34 -1.30 5.42 22.58
CA LYS A 34 -1.74 4.57 23.70
C LYS A 34 -3.23 4.27 23.59
N PRO A 35 -3.67 3.01 23.71
CA PRO A 35 -5.08 2.69 23.93
C PRO A 35 -5.63 3.33 25.21
N VAL A 36 -6.79 4.00 25.12
CA VAL A 36 -7.45 4.67 26.24
C VAL A 36 -8.93 4.34 26.23
N ASN A 37 -9.37 3.43 27.12
CA ASN A 37 -10.79 3.10 27.26
C ASN A 37 -11.45 3.73 28.52
N LYS A 38 -10.69 4.43 29.40
CA LYS A 38 -11.16 5.12 30.64
C LYS A 38 -10.21 6.28 31.05
N ILE A 39 -10.68 7.28 31.82
CA ILE A 39 -9.88 8.33 32.52
C ILE A 39 -10.42 8.48 33.96
N PRO A 40 -9.58 8.56 35.04
CA PRO A 40 -8.48 9.52 35.27
C PRO A 40 -7.08 8.90 35.42
N GLY A 41 -6.11 9.46 34.69
CA GLY A 41 -4.68 9.13 34.83
C GLY A 41 -3.87 9.04 33.52
N THR A 42 -4.46 9.32 32.35
CA THR A 42 -3.70 9.26 31.09
C THR A 42 -2.98 10.57 30.84
N ASP A 43 -1.65 10.51 30.65
CA ASP A 43 -0.76 11.66 30.41
C ASP A 43 -0.85 12.24 28.99
N VAL A 44 -1.79 11.78 28.15
CA VAL A 44 -2.00 12.27 26.79
C VAL A 44 -2.95 13.47 26.75
N ASP A 45 -2.64 14.49 25.94
CA ASP A 45 -3.48 15.70 25.80
C ASP A 45 -4.53 15.60 24.68
N THR A 46 -4.30 14.73 23.70
CA THR A 46 -5.16 14.57 22.52
C THR A 46 -5.63 13.12 22.44
N ILE A 47 -6.92 12.93 22.23
CA ILE A 47 -7.57 11.62 22.13
C ILE A 47 -8.29 11.53 20.79
N PHE A 48 -8.09 10.42 20.09
CA PHE A 48 -8.80 10.08 18.87
C PHE A 48 -9.76 8.94 19.16
N CYS A 49 -11.05 9.20 19.02
CA CYS A 49 -12.13 8.27 19.30
C CYS A 49 -12.73 7.75 18.00
N SER A 50 -12.96 6.44 17.93
CA SER A 50 -13.89 5.83 16.97
C SER A 50 -15.18 5.49 17.71
N GLY A 51 -16.24 6.22 17.42
CA GLY A 51 -17.52 6.16 18.10
C GLY A 51 -17.71 7.23 19.17
N ARG A 52 -18.96 7.43 19.58
CA ARG A 52 -19.32 8.29 20.71
C ARG A 52 -18.70 7.76 22.02
N PRO A 53 -17.84 8.52 22.72
CA PRO A 53 -17.24 8.04 23.96
C PRO A 53 -18.28 7.88 25.07
N GLU A 54 -18.20 6.79 25.84
CA GLU A 54 -19.10 6.53 26.98
C GLU A 54 -18.93 7.55 28.13
N GLN A 55 -17.72 8.09 28.29
CA GLN A 55 -17.36 9.06 29.32
C GLN A 55 -16.70 10.28 28.70
N ALA A 56 -16.95 11.46 29.27
CA ALA A 56 -16.30 12.69 28.84
C ALA A 56 -14.80 12.66 29.15
N PHE A 57 -13.99 13.14 28.21
CA PHE A 57 -12.56 13.33 28.40
C PHE A 57 -12.27 14.78 28.83
N ASP A 58 -12.58 15.10 30.08
CA ASP A 58 -12.46 16.45 30.61
C ASP A 58 -11.03 16.99 30.52
N GLY A 59 -10.88 18.23 30.03
CA GLY A 59 -9.60 18.90 29.85
C GLY A 59 -8.71 18.33 28.74
N LYS A 60 -9.24 17.42 27.90
CA LYS A 60 -8.53 16.84 26.76
C LYS A 60 -9.06 17.39 25.44
N ARG A 61 -8.22 17.32 24.41
CA ARG A 61 -8.63 17.60 23.02
C ARG A 61 -9.09 16.29 22.39
N VAL A 62 -10.31 16.24 21.86
CA VAL A 62 -10.95 14.99 21.41
C VAL A 62 -11.32 15.09 19.94
N VAL A 63 -10.86 14.16 19.12
CA VAL A 63 -11.35 13.94 17.76
C VAL A 63 -12.29 12.75 17.78
N ILE A 64 -13.50 12.88 17.23
CA ILE A 64 -14.50 11.81 17.18
C ILE A 64 -14.79 11.46 15.72
N SER A 65 -14.45 10.24 15.33
CA SER A 65 -14.90 9.59 14.10
C SER A 65 -16.17 8.81 14.39
N PRO A 66 -17.32 9.09 13.75
CA PRO A 66 -18.53 8.28 13.92
C PRO A 66 -18.29 6.84 13.44
N CYS A 67 -19.02 5.87 14.00
CA CYS A 67 -18.95 4.45 13.60
C CYS A 67 -20.22 3.92 12.90
N SER A 68 -21.28 4.72 12.86
CA SER A 68 -22.53 4.43 12.14
C SER A 68 -23.39 5.68 11.97
N ALA A 69 -24.50 5.58 11.24
CA ALA A 69 -25.48 6.67 11.15
C ALA A 69 -26.22 6.90 12.47
N GLU A 70 -26.53 5.83 13.21
CA GLU A 70 -27.10 5.94 14.56
C GLU A 70 -26.12 6.61 15.50
N ASP A 71 -24.83 6.21 15.44
CA ASP A 71 -23.78 6.81 16.25
C ASP A 71 -23.59 8.30 15.95
N ALA A 72 -23.50 8.67 14.68
CA ALA A 72 -23.44 10.07 14.25
C ALA A 72 -24.65 10.88 14.74
N THR A 73 -25.85 10.29 14.76
CA THR A 73 -27.06 10.93 15.29
C THR A 73 -26.96 11.18 16.80
N ARG A 74 -26.45 10.21 17.56
CA ARG A 74 -26.22 10.36 19.02
C ARG A 74 -25.15 11.41 19.30
N ILE A 75 -24.06 11.42 18.55
CA ILE A 75 -23.02 12.45 18.64
C ILE A 75 -23.64 13.82 18.37
N ALA A 76 -24.43 13.98 17.30
CA ALA A 76 -25.08 15.26 16.99
C ALA A 76 -25.97 15.74 18.15
N GLN A 77 -26.74 14.84 18.79
CA GLN A 77 -27.57 15.15 19.94
C GLN A 77 -26.77 15.66 21.15
N ASP A 78 -25.62 15.05 21.47
CA ASP A 78 -24.77 15.47 22.60
C ASP A 78 -24.27 16.92 22.49
N TYR A 79 -24.17 17.43 21.26
CA TYR A 79 -23.67 18.77 20.96
C TYR A 79 -24.76 19.72 20.43
N ASN A 80 -26.04 19.34 20.50
CA ASN A 80 -27.18 20.11 19.97
C ASN A 80 -27.04 20.46 18.48
N LEU A 81 -26.63 19.48 17.69
CA LEU A 81 -26.45 19.56 16.24
C LEU A 81 -27.48 18.70 15.52
N THR A 82 -27.62 18.93 14.22
CA THR A 82 -28.25 17.99 13.30
C THR A 82 -27.18 17.29 12.48
N VAL A 83 -27.51 16.14 11.90
CA VAL A 83 -26.61 15.41 11.00
C VAL A 83 -27.40 14.88 9.82
N THR A 84 -26.84 15.01 8.62
CA THR A 84 -27.35 14.36 7.40
C THR A 84 -26.33 13.37 6.87
N THR A 85 -26.79 12.31 6.22
CA THR A 85 -25.91 11.31 5.62
C THR A 85 -25.97 11.38 4.10
N GLY A 86 -24.83 11.12 3.46
CA GLY A 86 -24.71 11.09 2.00
C GLY A 86 -23.48 10.31 1.56
N ILE A 87 -23.43 9.92 0.29
CA ILE A 87 -22.23 9.33 -0.32
C ILE A 87 -21.53 10.45 -1.07
N ASN A 88 -20.35 10.84 -0.61
CA ASN A 88 -19.59 11.96 -1.17
C ASN A 88 -18.16 11.52 -1.49
N MET A 89 -17.54 12.22 -2.45
CA MET A 89 -16.11 12.09 -2.73
C MET A 89 -15.35 13.06 -1.82
N ILE A 90 -14.52 12.51 -0.94
CA ILE A 90 -13.56 13.31 -0.18
C ILE A 90 -12.25 13.32 -0.95
N SER A 91 -11.76 14.51 -1.30
CA SER A 91 -10.51 14.75 -2.02
C SER A 91 -9.68 15.77 -1.25
N LEU A 92 -8.50 15.36 -0.78
CA LEU A 92 -7.64 16.16 0.08
C LEU A 92 -6.23 16.28 -0.53
N PRO A 93 -5.65 17.48 -0.62
CA PRO A 93 -4.27 17.64 -1.06
C PRO A 93 -3.31 17.02 -0.04
N VAL A 94 -2.38 16.20 -0.52
CA VAL A 94 -1.20 15.77 0.27
C VAL A 94 -0.13 16.85 0.20
N SER A 95 0.03 17.43 -1.00
CA SER A 95 0.92 18.55 -1.33
C SER A 95 0.24 19.42 -2.39
N GLU A 96 0.91 20.47 -2.86
CA GLU A 96 0.43 21.30 -3.98
C GLU A 96 0.35 20.52 -5.31
N GLU A 97 1.09 19.41 -5.42
CA GLU A 97 1.21 18.61 -6.65
C GLU A 97 0.31 17.36 -6.63
N ALA A 98 -0.25 16.99 -5.47
CA ALA A 98 -0.89 15.70 -5.28
C ALA A 98 -2.11 15.77 -4.37
N GLN A 99 -3.15 15.04 -4.74
CA GLN A 99 -4.32 14.81 -3.90
C GLN A 99 -4.63 13.32 -3.79
N VAL A 100 -5.27 12.95 -2.69
CA VAL A 100 -5.80 11.61 -2.44
C VAL A 100 -7.30 11.71 -2.26
N SER A 101 -8.02 10.66 -2.67
CA SER A 101 -9.47 10.69 -2.68
C SER A 101 -10.09 9.38 -2.27
N ILE A 102 -11.27 9.44 -1.65
CA ILE A 102 -12.10 8.28 -1.34
C ILE A 102 -13.58 8.63 -1.50
N GLN A 103 -14.33 7.75 -2.15
CA GLN A 103 -15.79 7.82 -2.18
C GLN A 103 -16.36 7.03 -1.01
N THR A 104 -17.12 7.69 -0.14
CA THR A 104 -17.58 7.05 1.10
C THR A 104 -18.87 7.68 1.63
N GLN A 105 -19.49 7.00 2.58
CA GLN A 105 -20.56 7.57 3.38
C GLN A 105 -19.99 8.65 4.30
N THR A 106 -20.67 9.79 4.31
CA THR A 106 -20.33 10.97 5.10
C THR A 106 -21.48 11.37 6.02
N TYR A 107 -21.13 12.07 7.09
CA TYR A 107 -21.99 12.53 8.17
C TYR A 107 -21.82 14.05 8.31
N ASP A 108 -22.68 14.80 7.65
CA ASP A 108 -22.61 16.26 7.61
C ASP A 108 -23.29 16.85 8.84
N PHE A 109 -22.50 17.17 9.86
CA PHE A 109 -22.96 17.85 11.06
C PHE A 109 -23.28 19.32 10.77
N GLN A 110 -24.40 19.82 11.29
CA GLN A 110 -24.87 21.19 11.10
C GLN A 110 -25.37 21.79 12.41
N GLY A 111 -25.08 23.08 12.62
CA GLY A 111 -25.55 23.84 13.79
C GLY A 111 -24.75 25.11 14.00
N SER A 112 -25.26 26.03 14.83
CA SER A 112 -24.57 27.30 15.13
C SER A 112 -23.32 27.14 16.01
N GLN A 113 -23.19 25.99 16.68
CA GLN A 113 -22.12 25.71 17.64
C GLN A 113 -20.87 25.07 17.01
N ILE A 114 -20.86 24.84 15.70
CA ILE A 114 -19.73 24.25 14.99
C ILE A 114 -19.10 25.22 14.00
N GLU A 115 -17.85 24.95 13.67
CA GLU A 115 -17.11 25.58 12.59
C GLU A 115 -16.31 24.54 11.82
N SER A 116 -16.18 24.74 10.51
CA SER A 116 -15.40 23.86 9.64
C SER A 116 -13.90 24.10 9.87
N VAL A 117 -13.15 23.01 10.00
CA VAL A 117 -11.69 23.03 10.19
C VAL A 117 -10.96 22.49 8.97
N ILE A 118 -11.47 21.41 8.38
CA ILE A 118 -10.98 20.82 7.13
C ILE A 118 -12.16 20.62 6.21
N THR A 119 -12.00 21.01 4.95
CA THR A 119 -13.00 20.93 3.90
C THR A 119 -12.44 20.28 2.65
N SER A 120 -13.32 19.63 1.88
CA SER A 120 -13.02 18.98 0.60
C SER A 120 -14.14 19.29 -0.37
N LYS A 121 -13.86 20.05 -1.43
CA LYS A 121 -14.83 20.35 -2.51
C LYS A 121 -16.21 20.81 -2.01
N GLY A 122 -16.24 21.62 -0.95
CA GLY A 122 -17.46 22.13 -0.34
C GLY A 122 -18.10 21.24 0.74
N HIS A 123 -17.56 20.04 0.98
CA HIS A 123 -17.95 19.17 2.08
C HIS A 123 -17.03 19.40 3.29
N VAL A 124 -17.60 19.41 4.48
CA VAL A 124 -16.81 19.52 5.72
C VAL A 124 -16.31 18.14 6.11
N VAL A 125 -15.00 17.98 6.24
CA VAL A 125 -14.35 16.71 6.65
C VAL A 125 -14.16 16.68 8.17
N LEU A 126 -13.70 17.80 8.73
CA LEU A 126 -13.48 17.96 10.17
C LEU A 126 -14.13 19.26 10.63
N SER A 127 -14.94 19.18 11.68
CA SER A 127 -15.55 20.34 12.35
C SER A 127 -15.00 20.48 13.77
N LYS A 128 -14.95 21.71 14.31
CA LYS A 128 -14.70 21.99 15.73
C LYS A 128 -15.97 22.47 16.40
N ILE A 129 -16.25 22.00 17.60
CA ILE A 129 -17.26 22.58 18.49
C ILE A 129 -16.68 23.87 19.08
N ARG A 130 -17.25 25.04 18.80
CA ARG A 130 -16.64 26.36 19.12
C ARG A 130 -16.18 26.52 20.58
N ALA A 131 -16.99 26.05 21.52
CA ALA A 131 -16.75 26.23 22.96
C ALA A 131 -16.04 25.03 23.62
N ARG A 132 -15.60 24.03 22.84
CA ARG A 132 -14.99 22.80 23.36
C ARG A 132 -13.75 22.45 22.54
N ASP A 133 -12.79 21.77 23.14
CA ASP A 133 -11.69 21.15 22.37
C ASP A 133 -12.14 19.81 21.77
N THR A 134 -13.31 19.79 21.15
CA THR A 134 -13.90 18.61 20.50
C THR A 134 -14.03 18.84 19.01
N TYR A 135 -13.59 17.86 18.24
CA TYR A 135 -13.59 17.85 16.79
C TYR A 135 -14.40 16.65 16.29
N LEU A 136 -15.24 16.88 15.30
CA LEU A 136 -16.12 15.87 14.72
C LEU A 136 -15.70 15.60 13.27
N LEU A 137 -15.36 14.35 12.96
CA LEU A 137 -15.14 13.90 11.60
C LEU A 137 -16.46 13.57 10.93
N SER A 138 -16.57 13.87 9.65
CA SER A 138 -17.73 13.49 8.84
C SER A 138 -17.60 12.10 8.21
N ILE A 139 -16.58 11.31 8.56
CA ILE A 139 -16.32 10.00 7.96
C ILE A 139 -16.07 8.96 9.05
N ASP A 140 -16.51 7.72 8.79
CA ASP A 140 -16.17 6.56 9.61
C ASP A 140 -14.82 5.96 9.18
N LEU A 141 -13.74 6.32 9.86
CA LEU A 141 -12.41 5.84 9.51
C LEU A 141 -12.27 4.32 9.68
N VAL A 142 -12.85 3.73 10.72
CA VAL A 142 -12.66 2.31 11.04
C VAL A 142 -13.36 1.42 10.01
N LYS A 143 -14.61 1.74 9.66
CA LYS A 143 -15.35 0.98 8.65
C LYS A 143 -14.69 1.09 7.28
N ASN A 144 -14.27 2.29 6.88
CA ASN A 144 -13.60 2.49 5.59
C ASN A 144 -12.26 1.74 5.52
N TYR A 145 -11.46 1.75 6.59
CA TYR A 145 -10.23 0.96 6.67
C TYR A 145 -10.51 -0.53 6.46
N ASN A 146 -11.46 -1.09 7.22
CA ASN A 146 -11.80 -2.51 7.15
C ASN A 146 -12.37 -2.90 5.78
N GLN A 147 -13.14 -2.02 5.15
CA GLN A 147 -13.64 -2.23 3.79
C GLN A 147 -12.49 -2.32 2.79
N LEU A 148 -11.51 -1.41 2.84
CA LEU A 148 -10.34 -1.47 1.96
C LEU A 148 -9.48 -2.70 2.25
N MET A 149 -9.25 -3.03 3.53
CA MET A 149 -8.48 -4.22 3.92
C MET A 149 -9.15 -5.54 3.51
N SER A 150 -10.44 -5.56 3.22
CA SER A 150 -11.10 -6.74 2.61
C SER A 150 -10.59 -7.03 1.20
N GLY A 151 -9.95 -6.06 0.54
CA GLY A 151 -9.24 -6.22 -0.73
C GLY A 151 -7.95 -7.05 -0.63
N VAL A 152 -7.59 -7.59 0.54
CA VAL A 152 -6.60 -8.67 0.63
C VAL A 152 -7.16 -9.98 0.07
N ASP A 153 -8.48 -10.16 0.10
CA ASP A 153 -9.14 -11.37 -0.37
C ASP A 153 -9.80 -11.15 -1.74
N ASP A 154 -9.15 -11.61 -2.80
CA ASP A 154 -9.72 -11.62 -4.14
C ASP A 154 -10.56 -12.88 -4.35
N THR A 155 -11.87 -12.74 -4.11
CA THR A 155 -12.79 -13.88 -4.12
C THR A 155 -12.91 -14.49 -5.53
N PRO A 156 -12.54 -15.78 -5.72
CA PRO A 156 -12.57 -16.40 -7.04
C PRO A 156 -13.98 -16.51 -7.61
N HIS A 157 -14.19 -15.94 -8.80
CA HIS A 157 -15.47 -15.98 -9.49
C HIS A 157 -15.86 -17.45 -9.82
N PRO A 158 -17.16 -17.83 -9.78
CA PRO A 158 -17.59 -19.19 -10.11
C PRO A 158 -17.11 -19.70 -11.48
N ARG A 159 -17.05 -18.81 -12.48
CA ARG A 159 -16.48 -19.14 -13.81
C ARG A 159 -14.99 -19.42 -13.76
N PHE A 160 -14.22 -18.64 -13.00
CA PHE A 160 -12.80 -18.90 -12.79
C PHE A 160 -12.59 -20.28 -12.16
N ARG A 161 -13.33 -20.58 -11.08
CA ARG A 161 -13.33 -21.90 -10.42
C ARG A 161 -13.68 -23.05 -11.36
N PHE A 162 -14.63 -22.85 -12.27
CA PHE A 162 -15.01 -23.87 -13.25
C PHE A 162 -13.87 -24.11 -14.26
N VAL A 163 -13.32 -23.05 -14.84
CA VAL A 163 -12.25 -23.15 -15.84
C VAL A 163 -11.00 -23.80 -15.25
N THR A 164 -10.58 -23.42 -14.04
CA THR A 164 -9.37 -23.97 -13.41
C THR A 164 -9.53 -25.43 -13.00
N LYS A 165 -10.75 -25.95 -12.81
CA LYS A 165 -10.99 -27.39 -12.54
C LYS A 165 -10.86 -28.28 -13.78
N LEU A 166 -10.99 -27.73 -14.99
CA LEU A 166 -10.83 -28.49 -16.22
C LEU A 166 -9.34 -28.87 -16.43
N ARG A 167 -9.05 -30.16 -16.61
CA ARG A 167 -7.67 -30.65 -16.86
C ARG A 167 -7.11 -30.01 -18.14
N GLY A 168 -5.95 -29.36 -18.02
CA GLY A 168 -5.22 -28.70 -19.12
C GLY A 168 -5.70 -27.28 -19.52
N SER A 169 -6.79 -26.75 -18.94
CA SER A 169 -7.51 -25.61 -19.55
C SER A 169 -6.74 -24.29 -19.68
N TYR A 170 -5.91 -23.90 -18.72
CA TYR A 170 -5.27 -22.57 -18.78
C TYR A 170 -4.17 -22.50 -19.85
N ASN A 171 -3.47 -23.61 -20.11
CA ASN A 171 -2.44 -23.73 -21.14
C ASN A 171 -2.99 -24.16 -22.50
N LEU A 172 -4.24 -24.67 -22.57
CA LEU A 172 -4.89 -25.14 -23.81
C LEU A 172 -5.74 -24.06 -24.49
N ILE A 173 -6.07 -22.95 -23.83
CA ILE A 173 -6.78 -21.84 -24.47
C ILE A 173 -5.76 -21.07 -25.33
N PRO A 174 -5.95 -20.99 -26.67
CA PRO A 174 -5.03 -20.24 -27.53
C PRO A 174 -4.91 -18.79 -27.04
N ARG A 175 -3.68 -18.27 -27.02
CA ARG A 175 -3.36 -16.91 -26.51
C ARG A 175 -4.31 -15.83 -27.05
N PHE A 176 -4.72 -15.91 -28.32
CA PHE A 176 -5.65 -14.95 -28.91
C PHE A 176 -7.09 -15.01 -28.36
N VAL A 177 -7.57 -16.19 -27.98
CA VAL A 177 -8.91 -16.37 -27.37
C VAL A 177 -8.88 -15.85 -25.94
N ARG A 178 -7.80 -16.13 -25.21
CA ARG A 178 -7.55 -15.59 -23.87
C ARG A 178 -7.51 -14.06 -23.89
N ASN A 179 -6.68 -13.48 -24.76
CA ASN A 179 -6.53 -12.03 -24.87
C ASN A 179 -7.82 -11.33 -25.32
N ARG A 180 -8.70 -11.99 -26.08
CA ARG A 180 -10.00 -11.43 -26.49
C ARG A 180 -11.08 -11.55 -25.41
N ALA A 181 -11.04 -12.60 -24.59
CA ALA A 181 -12.01 -12.82 -23.50
C ALA A 181 -11.78 -11.89 -22.30
N PHE A 182 -10.55 -11.40 -22.12
CA PHE A 182 -10.15 -10.47 -21.06
C PHE A 182 -10.00 -9.02 -21.55
N ARG A 183 -10.56 -8.65 -22.71
CA ARG A 183 -10.51 -7.28 -23.20
C ARG A 183 -11.54 -6.40 -22.51
N ASP A 184 -11.08 -5.34 -21.85
CA ASP A 184 -11.92 -4.30 -21.27
C ASP A 184 -11.35 -2.89 -21.56
N PRO A 185 -11.54 -2.38 -22.79
CA PRO A 185 -11.08 -1.03 -23.14
C PRO A 185 -11.74 0.07 -22.29
N ALA A 186 -13.00 -0.13 -21.86
CA ALA A 186 -13.72 0.80 -20.99
C ALA A 186 -13.16 0.82 -19.56
N GLY A 187 -12.42 -0.22 -19.19
CA GLY A 187 -11.72 -0.31 -17.92
C GLY A 187 -10.71 0.81 -17.67
N LEU A 188 -10.16 1.42 -18.73
CA LEU A 188 -9.26 2.56 -18.61
C LEU A 188 -9.91 3.78 -17.94
N GLU A 189 -11.22 3.99 -18.13
CA GLU A 189 -11.96 5.10 -17.49
C GLU A 189 -12.05 4.93 -15.96
N LYS A 190 -11.92 3.70 -15.47
CA LYS A 190 -11.97 3.36 -14.04
C LYS A 190 -10.61 3.49 -13.37
N LEU A 191 -9.52 3.46 -14.15
CA LEU A 191 -8.17 3.63 -13.63
C LEU A 191 -7.96 5.10 -13.24
N ARG A 192 -8.20 5.40 -11.96
CA ARG A 192 -8.13 6.76 -11.42
C ARG A 192 -7.39 6.77 -10.09
N GLU A 193 -6.92 7.94 -9.68
CA GLU A 193 -6.18 8.14 -8.43
C GLU A 193 -6.98 7.65 -7.21
N GLU A 194 -8.31 7.91 -7.18
CA GLU A 194 -9.18 7.49 -6.09
C GLU A 194 -9.41 5.98 -6.00
N THR A 195 -9.09 5.20 -7.04
CA THR A 195 -9.17 3.73 -7.00
C THR A 195 -7.85 3.12 -6.59
N ILE A 196 -6.73 3.76 -6.90
CA ILE A 196 -5.38 3.25 -6.63
C ILE A 196 -4.97 3.43 -5.16
N ALA A 197 -5.25 4.59 -4.56
CA ALA A 197 -4.79 4.90 -3.19
C ALA A 197 -5.86 5.50 -2.25
N PRO A 198 -7.11 4.99 -2.18
CA PRO A 198 -8.11 5.50 -1.24
C PRO A 198 -7.69 5.35 0.23
N MET A 199 -6.83 4.38 0.58
CA MET A 199 -6.27 4.23 1.93
C MET A 199 -5.47 5.46 2.35
N GLU A 200 -4.85 6.16 1.40
CA GLU A 200 -3.96 7.28 1.69
C GLU A 200 -4.77 8.50 2.08
N CYS A 201 -5.99 8.63 1.54
CA CYS A 201 -6.96 9.63 1.98
C CYS A 201 -7.33 9.41 3.46
N LEU A 202 -7.60 8.17 3.86
CA LEU A 202 -7.92 7.87 5.27
C LEU A 202 -6.74 8.15 6.20
N ARG A 203 -5.52 7.73 5.81
CA ARG A 203 -4.29 7.99 6.57
C ARG A 203 -4.02 9.49 6.72
N LEU A 204 -4.28 10.28 5.68
CA LEU A 204 -4.16 11.73 5.71
C LEU A 204 -5.23 12.36 6.63
N ILE A 205 -6.50 11.96 6.53
CA ILE A 205 -7.58 12.45 7.40
C ILE A 205 -7.22 12.24 8.86
N PHE A 206 -6.72 11.04 9.21
CA PHE A 206 -6.27 10.72 10.57
C PHE A 206 -5.17 11.68 11.04
N LEU A 207 -4.08 11.82 10.27
CA LEU A 207 -2.95 12.69 10.64
C LEU A 207 -3.39 14.16 10.71
N ALA A 208 -4.06 14.67 9.69
CA ALA A 208 -4.51 16.06 9.61
C ALA A 208 -5.44 16.42 10.77
N SER A 209 -6.31 15.49 11.18
CA SER A 209 -7.18 15.69 12.34
C SER A 209 -6.41 15.82 13.64
N ILE A 210 -5.35 15.02 13.84
CA ILE A 210 -4.49 15.14 15.03
C ILE A 210 -3.69 16.44 14.99
N VAL A 211 -3.15 16.83 13.83
CA VAL A 211 -2.42 18.09 13.65
C VAL A 211 -3.32 19.28 14.02
N LYS A 212 -4.53 19.33 13.45
CA LYS A 212 -5.50 20.39 13.75
C LYS A 212 -5.98 20.38 15.19
N ALA A 213 -6.30 19.21 15.73
CA ALA A 213 -6.84 19.11 17.08
C ALA A 213 -5.80 19.41 18.16
N SER A 214 -4.58 18.93 17.99
CA SER A 214 -3.53 19.09 19.01
C SER A 214 -2.97 20.51 19.09
N GLY A 215 -3.08 21.28 18.00
CA GLY A 215 -2.54 22.65 17.91
C GLY A 215 -1.01 22.72 18.03
N ARG A 216 -0.33 21.58 17.87
CA ARG A 216 1.13 21.44 17.96
C ARG A 216 1.63 20.59 16.80
N ALA A 217 2.90 20.76 16.46
CA ALA A 217 3.58 19.92 15.50
C ALA A 217 3.46 18.43 15.90
N VAL A 218 3.04 17.58 14.96
CA VAL A 218 2.91 16.14 15.15
C VAL A 218 4.13 15.45 14.55
N PRO A 219 4.98 14.82 15.35
CA PRO A 219 6.13 14.10 14.87
C PRO A 219 5.73 12.76 14.22
N PHE A 220 6.40 12.42 13.12
CA PHE A 220 6.21 11.17 12.40
C PHE A 220 7.53 10.70 11.75
N VAL A 221 7.65 9.40 11.49
CA VAL A 221 8.86 8.83 10.83
C VAL A 221 8.67 8.83 9.32
N GLY A 222 9.66 9.34 8.58
CA GLY A 222 9.69 9.32 7.11
C GLY A 222 9.54 7.91 6.53
N PHE A 223 9.03 7.81 5.31
CA PHE A 223 8.73 6.51 4.68
C PHE A 223 9.97 5.79 4.13
N TRP A 224 10.94 6.55 3.64
CA TRP A 224 12.14 6.04 2.96
C TRP A 224 13.41 6.50 3.64
N ARG A 225 14.55 6.01 3.14
CA ARG A 225 15.87 6.39 3.63
C ARG A 225 16.05 7.90 3.56
N ARG A 226 16.83 8.46 4.47
CA ARG A 226 17.15 9.90 4.53
C ARG A 226 17.63 10.39 3.16
N GLY A 227 17.00 11.47 2.69
CA GLY A 227 17.29 12.06 1.38
C GLY A 227 16.52 11.44 0.22
N LYS A 228 15.67 10.44 0.47
CA LYS A 228 14.76 9.83 -0.50
C LYS A 228 13.32 10.19 -0.17
N ASP A 229 12.56 10.54 -1.22
CA ASP A 229 11.15 10.94 -1.10
C ASP A 229 10.20 9.78 -1.45
N TYR A 230 10.63 8.87 -2.32
CA TYR A 230 9.84 7.72 -2.78
C TYR A 230 10.76 6.55 -3.21
N ALA A 231 10.18 5.37 -3.45
CA ALA A 231 10.92 4.20 -3.92
C ALA A 231 10.41 3.69 -5.28
N LEU A 232 11.29 3.08 -6.06
CA LEU A 232 10.97 2.29 -7.25
C LEU A 232 11.42 0.84 -7.03
N ALA A 233 10.51 -0.11 -7.27
CA ALA A 233 10.86 -1.50 -7.55
C ALA A 233 10.47 -1.85 -8.98
N VAL A 234 11.44 -2.30 -9.77
CA VAL A 234 11.20 -2.87 -11.09
C VAL A 234 11.13 -4.38 -10.93
N THR A 235 10.06 -4.97 -11.45
CA THR A 235 9.75 -6.38 -11.21
C THR A 235 9.28 -7.07 -12.48
N HIS A 236 9.62 -8.34 -12.60
CA HIS A 236 9.39 -9.14 -13.78
C HIS A 236 8.77 -10.48 -13.46
N ASP A 237 7.63 -10.78 -14.08
CA ASP A 237 7.01 -12.10 -13.99
C ASP A 237 7.36 -12.89 -15.24
N VAL A 238 8.20 -13.91 -15.08
CA VAL A 238 8.78 -14.67 -16.19
C VAL A 238 7.88 -15.85 -16.52
N GLU A 239 6.96 -15.67 -17.45
CA GLU A 239 5.86 -16.61 -17.66
C GLU A 239 6.19 -17.76 -18.62
N THR A 240 7.16 -17.60 -19.51
CA THR A 240 7.53 -18.61 -20.50
C THR A 240 9.04 -18.79 -20.67
N ARG A 241 9.41 -19.91 -21.31
CA ARG A 241 10.79 -20.20 -21.69
C ARG A 241 11.41 -19.10 -22.57
N GLU A 242 10.64 -18.58 -23.53
CA GLU A 242 11.10 -17.49 -24.42
C GLU A 242 11.36 -16.20 -23.61
N GLY A 243 10.47 -15.91 -22.65
CA GLY A 243 10.67 -14.83 -21.68
C GLY A 243 11.96 -15.01 -20.90
N LEU A 244 12.25 -16.22 -20.39
CA LEU A 244 13.49 -16.50 -19.65
C LEU A 244 14.75 -16.39 -20.53
N GLU A 245 14.77 -17.09 -21.67
CA GLU A 245 15.97 -17.24 -22.50
C GLU A 245 16.33 -15.94 -23.25
N ASN A 246 15.33 -15.19 -23.73
CA ASN A 246 15.56 -14.01 -24.58
C ASN A 246 15.03 -12.72 -23.96
N GLY A 247 13.80 -12.71 -23.44
CA GLY A 247 13.16 -11.52 -22.86
C GLY A 247 13.96 -10.94 -21.69
N CYS A 248 14.29 -11.79 -20.72
CA CYS A 248 14.99 -11.39 -19.51
C CYS A 248 16.35 -10.79 -19.83
N MET A 249 17.11 -11.38 -20.77
CA MET A 249 18.43 -10.84 -21.14
C MET A 249 18.34 -9.47 -21.79
N ARG A 250 17.31 -9.21 -22.61
CA ARG A 250 17.09 -7.90 -23.24
C ARG A 250 16.74 -6.82 -22.22
N LEU A 251 15.83 -7.13 -21.28
CA LEU A 251 15.48 -6.20 -20.20
C LEU A 251 16.68 -5.97 -19.28
N TYR A 252 17.36 -7.04 -18.88
CA TYR A 252 18.60 -7.01 -18.10
C TYR A 252 19.66 -6.10 -18.72
N ASP A 253 19.90 -6.18 -20.04
CA ASP A 253 20.90 -5.36 -20.71
C ASP A 253 20.56 -3.86 -20.66
N VAL A 254 19.28 -3.50 -20.66
CA VAL A 254 18.82 -2.11 -20.47
C VAL A 254 19.04 -1.69 -19.02
N GLU A 255 18.59 -2.50 -18.06
CA GLU A 255 18.70 -2.23 -16.63
C GLU A 255 20.15 -2.07 -16.17
N GLN A 256 21.06 -2.92 -16.65
CA GLN A 256 22.49 -2.83 -16.33
C GLN A 256 23.09 -1.49 -16.77
N LYS A 257 22.73 -0.99 -17.96
CA LYS A 257 23.20 0.32 -18.44
C LYS A 257 22.67 1.48 -17.59
N LEU A 258 21.49 1.29 -17.00
CA LEU A 258 20.82 2.25 -16.13
C LEU A 258 21.12 2.04 -14.64
N HIS A 259 21.94 1.03 -14.28
CA HIS A 259 22.23 0.63 -12.90
C HIS A 259 20.97 0.29 -12.07
N VAL A 260 19.95 -0.25 -12.72
CA VAL A 260 18.72 -0.73 -12.07
C VAL A 260 18.89 -2.18 -11.65
N ARG A 261 18.40 -2.52 -10.46
CA ARG A 261 18.33 -3.89 -9.95
C ARG A 261 16.87 -4.28 -9.76
N SER A 262 16.47 -5.36 -10.42
CA SER A 262 15.08 -5.79 -10.49
C SER A 262 14.83 -7.11 -9.77
N THR A 263 13.56 -7.35 -9.44
CA THR A 263 13.09 -8.63 -8.90
C THR A 263 12.50 -9.49 -10.01
N TRP A 264 13.06 -10.68 -10.23
CA TRP A 264 12.66 -11.64 -11.26
C TRP A 264 11.88 -12.78 -10.63
N ASN A 265 10.56 -12.82 -10.80
CA ASN A 265 9.69 -13.87 -10.29
C ASN A 265 9.59 -15.01 -11.31
N VAL A 266 10.06 -16.19 -10.92
CA VAL A 266 10.19 -17.34 -11.83
C VAL A 266 9.38 -18.54 -11.33
N PRO A 267 8.55 -19.17 -12.18
CA PRO A 267 7.87 -20.41 -11.82
C PRO A 267 8.83 -21.61 -11.86
N SER A 268 8.73 -22.54 -10.92
CA SER A 268 9.70 -23.63 -10.81
C SER A 268 9.43 -24.87 -11.68
N ASP A 269 8.18 -25.08 -12.12
CA ASP A 269 7.71 -26.28 -12.84
C ASP A 269 6.79 -25.91 -14.02
N ARG A 270 7.18 -24.87 -14.79
CA ARG A 270 6.43 -24.45 -15.99
C ARG A 270 7.21 -24.65 -17.28
N TYR A 271 8.52 -24.46 -17.23
CA TYR A 271 9.45 -24.64 -18.35
C TYR A 271 10.83 -25.01 -17.82
N PRO A 272 11.73 -25.60 -18.65
CA PRO A 272 13.08 -25.91 -18.22
C PRO A 272 13.82 -24.65 -17.75
N LEU A 273 14.38 -24.70 -16.55
CA LEU A 273 15.13 -23.60 -15.97
C LEU A 273 16.61 -23.70 -16.38
N SER A 274 17.22 -22.54 -16.67
CA SER A 274 18.65 -22.43 -16.91
C SER A 274 19.34 -21.93 -15.64
N ASN A 275 20.21 -22.76 -15.06
CA ASN A 275 21.05 -22.36 -13.92
C ASN A 275 21.87 -21.10 -14.26
N GLU A 276 22.49 -21.06 -15.44
CA GLU A 276 23.31 -19.92 -15.87
C GLU A 276 22.50 -18.60 -15.85
N ILE A 277 21.29 -18.62 -16.41
CA ILE A 277 20.43 -17.44 -16.46
C ILE A 277 19.96 -17.06 -15.06
N LEU A 278 19.42 -18.01 -14.28
CA LEU A 278 18.89 -17.71 -12.95
C LEU A 278 19.97 -17.23 -11.99
N SER A 279 21.16 -17.83 -12.02
CA SER A 279 22.32 -17.37 -11.25
C SER A 279 22.72 -15.95 -11.65
N LYS A 280 22.71 -15.62 -12.95
CA LYS A 280 23.02 -14.27 -13.43
C LYS A 280 22.00 -13.24 -12.95
N LEU A 281 20.70 -13.54 -13.08
CA LEU A 281 19.62 -12.65 -12.62
C LEU A 281 19.68 -12.45 -11.09
N ALA A 282 19.92 -13.53 -10.33
CA ALA A 282 20.01 -13.48 -8.88
C ALA A 282 21.27 -12.77 -8.33
N VAL A 283 22.34 -12.64 -9.14
CA VAL A 283 23.52 -11.84 -8.78
C VAL A 283 23.27 -10.36 -9.05
N ALA A 284 22.55 -10.03 -10.12
CA ALA A 284 22.34 -8.66 -10.53
C ALA A 284 21.18 -7.96 -9.82
N GLY A 285 20.20 -8.72 -9.36
CA GLY A 285 19.04 -8.21 -8.62
C GLY A 285 18.54 -9.24 -7.63
N GLU A 286 17.24 -9.47 -7.63
CA GLU A 286 16.58 -10.44 -6.77
C GLU A 286 15.92 -11.54 -7.60
N LEU A 287 16.02 -12.79 -7.13
CA LEU A 287 15.23 -13.90 -7.65
C LEU A 287 14.06 -14.17 -6.70
N GLY A 288 12.83 -13.99 -7.20
CA GLY A 288 11.59 -14.28 -6.50
C GLY A 288 10.93 -15.57 -7.01
N ALA A 289 10.10 -16.18 -6.17
CA ALA A 289 9.32 -17.34 -6.54
C ALA A 289 7.99 -16.94 -7.19
N HIS A 290 7.60 -17.65 -8.26
CA HIS A 290 6.35 -17.40 -8.98
C HIS A 290 5.47 -18.65 -9.10
N ASP A 291 5.29 -19.34 -7.97
CA ASP A 291 4.59 -20.64 -7.87
C ASP A 291 5.25 -21.74 -8.72
N THR A 292 4.69 -22.95 -8.75
CA THR A 292 5.24 -24.07 -9.53
C THR A 292 4.80 -24.00 -10.99
N ARG A 293 3.51 -24.21 -11.25
CA ARG A 293 2.97 -24.47 -12.61
C ARG A 293 2.26 -23.28 -13.25
N HIS A 294 1.99 -22.23 -12.50
CA HIS A 294 1.20 -21.08 -12.96
C HIS A 294 -0.18 -21.51 -13.55
N ASP A 295 -0.87 -22.42 -12.86
CA ASP A 295 -2.09 -23.08 -13.36
C ASP A 295 -3.40 -22.45 -12.88
N GLY A 296 -3.33 -21.33 -12.15
CA GLY A 296 -4.49 -20.62 -11.60
C GLY A 296 -5.20 -21.36 -10.46
N ARG A 297 -4.59 -22.40 -9.87
CA ARG A 297 -5.21 -23.19 -8.79
C ARG A 297 -4.70 -22.85 -7.40
N LEU A 298 -3.70 -21.98 -7.27
CA LEU A 298 -3.03 -21.72 -6.00
C LEU A 298 -4.01 -21.24 -4.91
N VAL A 299 -4.84 -20.24 -5.21
CA VAL A 299 -5.82 -19.72 -4.24
C VAL A 299 -6.91 -20.75 -3.87
N LEU A 300 -7.14 -21.73 -4.74
CA LEU A 300 -8.17 -22.77 -4.58
C LEU A 300 -7.69 -24.02 -3.83
N ALA A 301 -6.38 -24.17 -3.64
CA ALA A 301 -5.81 -25.28 -2.88
C ALA A 301 -6.17 -25.15 -1.40
N ASP A 302 -6.18 -26.25 -0.64
CA ASP A 302 -6.25 -26.17 0.82
C ASP A 302 -4.94 -25.60 1.40
N PHE A 303 -4.98 -25.17 2.65
CA PHE A 303 -3.86 -24.51 3.32
C PHE A 303 -2.54 -25.29 3.25
N GLU A 304 -2.55 -26.59 3.60
CA GLU A 304 -1.34 -27.42 3.61
C GLU A 304 -0.79 -27.64 2.20
N ALA A 305 -1.67 -27.82 1.22
CA ALA A 305 -1.28 -27.90 -0.19
C ALA A 305 -0.69 -26.58 -0.70
N LYS A 306 -1.21 -25.41 -0.25
CA LYS A 306 -0.61 -24.10 -0.54
C LYS A 306 0.81 -24.03 0.00
N VAL A 307 1.01 -24.28 1.30
CA VAL A 307 2.33 -24.23 1.97
C VAL A 307 3.33 -25.14 1.27
N LYS A 308 2.94 -26.39 1.00
CA LYS A 308 3.81 -27.35 0.32
C LYS A 308 4.20 -26.87 -1.08
N ARG A 309 3.22 -26.45 -1.89
CA ARG A 309 3.43 -26.03 -3.28
C ARG A 309 4.34 -24.81 -3.40
N VAL A 310 4.12 -23.78 -2.58
CA VAL A 310 4.96 -22.58 -2.63
C VAL A 310 6.34 -22.83 -2.02
N GLY A 311 6.46 -23.73 -1.03
CA GLY A 311 7.74 -24.17 -0.48
C GLY A 311 8.58 -25.03 -1.44
N GLU A 312 7.94 -25.88 -2.25
CA GLU A 312 8.57 -26.62 -3.35
C GLU A 312 9.18 -25.65 -4.38
N CYS A 313 8.41 -24.63 -4.79
CA CYS A 313 8.91 -23.60 -5.70
C CYS A 313 10.19 -22.93 -5.18
N ARG A 314 10.15 -22.44 -3.93
CA ARG A 314 11.31 -21.82 -3.28
C ARG A 314 12.53 -22.74 -3.34
N THR A 315 12.36 -23.97 -2.84
CA THR A 315 13.45 -24.95 -2.72
C THR A 315 14.07 -25.27 -4.08
N THR A 316 13.26 -25.44 -5.13
CA THR A 316 13.75 -25.69 -6.49
C THR A 316 14.56 -24.51 -7.02
N LEU A 317 14.07 -23.28 -6.87
CA LEU A 317 14.78 -22.10 -7.35
C LEU A 317 16.10 -21.89 -6.59
N GLU A 318 16.13 -22.13 -5.29
CA GLU A 318 17.35 -22.08 -4.48
C GLU A 318 18.38 -23.13 -4.93
N GLN A 319 17.93 -24.35 -5.23
CA GLN A 319 18.81 -25.42 -5.74
C GLN A 319 19.38 -25.09 -7.12
N VAL A 320 18.57 -24.51 -8.02
CA VAL A 320 18.99 -24.22 -9.39
C VAL A 320 19.89 -22.98 -9.45
N SER A 321 19.60 -21.93 -8.66
CA SER A 321 20.34 -20.66 -8.69
C SER A 321 21.49 -20.59 -7.68
N GLY A 322 21.49 -21.44 -6.66
CA GLY A 322 22.42 -21.33 -5.52
C GLY A 322 22.23 -20.07 -4.67
N LYS A 323 21.08 -19.40 -4.77
CA LYS A 323 20.73 -18.18 -4.04
C LYS A 323 19.45 -18.37 -3.26
N GLU A 324 19.38 -17.76 -2.09
CA GLU A 324 18.20 -17.78 -1.24
C GLU A 324 17.04 -17.02 -1.89
N VAL A 325 15.83 -17.57 -1.80
CA VAL A 325 14.62 -16.98 -2.39
C VAL A 325 13.69 -16.55 -1.26
N ARG A 326 13.61 -15.23 -1.05
CA ARG A 326 12.87 -14.61 0.07
C ARG A 326 11.49 -14.07 -0.30
N GLY A 327 11.32 -13.74 -1.58
CA GLY A 327 10.12 -13.10 -2.12
C GLY A 327 9.24 -14.06 -2.89
N PHE A 328 7.94 -13.79 -2.88
CA PHE A 328 6.96 -14.48 -3.70
C PHE A 328 6.13 -13.47 -4.52
N ARG A 329 5.71 -13.90 -5.70
CA ARG A 329 4.57 -13.31 -6.41
C ARG A 329 3.67 -14.40 -6.94
N SER A 330 2.39 -14.28 -6.70
CA SER A 330 1.40 -15.24 -7.14
C SER A 330 1.09 -15.07 -8.64
N PRO A 331 1.07 -16.16 -9.42
CA PRO A 331 0.48 -16.15 -10.76
C PRO A 331 -0.89 -15.48 -10.81
N LEU A 332 -1.09 -14.64 -11.83
CA LEU A 332 -2.34 -13.89 -12.01
C LEU A 332 -2.69 -12.97 -10.85
N LEU A 333 -1.70 -12.62 -10.02
CA LEU A 333 -1.89 -11.87 -8.77
C LEU A 333 -3.00 -12.50 -7.90
N GLN A 334 -3.08 -13.84 -7.82
CA GLN A 334 -4.02 -14.50 -6.91
C GLN A 334 -3.62 -14.21 -5.46
N HIS A 335 -4.52 -13.66 -4.65
CA HIS A 335 -4.23 -13.33 -3.25
C HIS A 335 -5.42 -13.61 -2.32
N SER A 336 -5.09 -13.94 -1.08
CA SER A 336 -6.02 -14.08 0.04
C SER A 336 -5.24 -14.03 1.34
N ASN A 337 -5.90 -13.71 2.46
CA ASN A 337 -5.29 -13.75 3.79
C ASN A 337 -4.68 -15.14 4.09
N GLU A 338 -5.39 -16.20 3.71
CA GLU A 338 -4.94 -17.59 3.85
C GLU A 338 -3.69 -17.88 3.01
N LEU A 339 -3.59 -17.32 1.79
CA LEU A 339 -2.41 -17.51 0.94
C LEU A 339 -1.20 -16.78 1.53
N VAL A 340 -1.36 -15.53 1.99
CA VAL A 340 -0.27 -14.78 2.65
C VAL A 340 0.22 -15.53 3.89
N GLU A 341 -0.69 -16.09 4.70
CA GLU A 341 -0.30 -16.94 5.84
C GLU A 341 0.48 -18.19 5.39
N ALA A 342 0.05 -18.84 4.31
CA ALA A 342 0.74 -20.02 3.77
C ALA A 342 2.16 -19.67 3.28
N LEU A 343 2.36 -18.47 2.69
CA LEU A 343 3.68 -17.97 2.29
C LEU A 343 4.59 -17.77 3.51
N GLY A 344 4.08 -17.16 4.58
CA GLY A 344 4.81 -17.02 5.85
C GLY A 344 5.24 -18.38 6.41
N LYS A 345 4.35 -19.38 6.44
CA LYS A 345 4.70 -20.75 6.90
C LYS A 345 5.67 -21.47 5.99
N ALA A 346 5.64 -21.19 4.69
CA ALA A 346 6.63 -21.72 3.74
C ALA A 346 8.00 -21.01 3.87
N GLY A 347 8.09 -19.93 4.66
CA GLY A 347 9.32 -19.21 5.00
C GLY A 347 9.69 -18.10 4.01
N TYR A 348 8.71 -17.56 3.28
CA TYR A 348 8.88 -16.29 2.60
C TYR A 348 8.88 -15.14 3.62
N THR A 349 9.57 -14.05 3.28
CA THR A 349 9.63 -12.85 4.13
C THR A 349 8.80 -11.70 3.59
N HIS A 350 8.48 -11.76 2.30
CA HIS A 350 7.65 -10.76 1.64
C HIS A 350 6.89 -11.36 0.46
N ASP A 351 5.78 -10.70 0.14
CA ASP A 351 4.90 -10.99 -0.98
C ASP A 351 4.63 -9.68 -1.75
N SER A 352 4.27 -9.83 -3.01
CA SER A 352 3.89 -8.72 -3.89
C SER A 352 2.82 -9.21 -4.87
N SER A 353 1.80 -9.85 -4.32
CA SER A 353 0.70 -10.47 -5.07
C SER A 353 -0.56 -9.62 -5.08
N ILE A 354 -0.65 -8.60 -4.22
CA ILE A 354 -1.84 -7.77 -4.03
C ILE A 354 -1.64 -6.47 -4.80
N PRO A 355 -2.45 -6.18 -5.83
CA PRO A 355 -2.35 -4.91 -6.52
C PRO A 355 -2.97 -3.79 -5.69
N SER A 356 -2.40 -2.57 -5.77
CA SER A 356 -3.08 -1.38 -5.28
C SER A 356 -4.44 -1.25 -5.96
N TRP A 357 -4.46 -1.43 -7.29
CA TRP A 357 -5.68 -1.59 -8.08
C TRP A 357 -5.39 -2.15 -9.47
N GLU A 358 -6.25 -3.04 -9.97
CA GLU A 358 -6.27 -3.51 -11.35
C GLU A 358 -7.63 -3.35 -12.01
N ILE A 359 -7.59 -3.12 -13.32
CA ILE A 359 -8.77 -3.01 -14.19
C ILE A 359 -9.57 -4.32 -14.19
N LEU A 360 -8.86 -5.44 -14.32
CA LEU A 360 -9.47 -6.76 -14.42
C LEU A 360 -8.59 -7.80 -13.74
N SER A 361 -8.97 -8.19 -12.52
CA SER A 361 -8.41 -9.39 -11.90
C SER A 361 -8.86 -10.64 -12.66
N PRO A 362 -7.92 -11.53 -13.05
CA PRO A 362 -8.28 -12.82 -13.62
C PRO A 362 -9.06 -13.73 -12.66
N THR A 363 -8.95 -13.51 -11.34
CA THR A 363 -9.52 -14.34 -10.28
C THR A 363 -10.99 -13.99 -10.03
N SER A 364 -11.30 -12.70 -9.76
CA SER A 364 -12.68 -12.24 -9.57
C SER A 364 -13.41 -11.85 -10.86
N LEU A 365 -12.69 -11.74 -11.99
CA LEU A 365 -13.23 -11.29 -13.28
C LEU A 365 -13.85 -9.88 -13.21
N GLY A 366 -13.29 -9.02 -12.37
CA GLY A 366 -13.65 -7.61 -12.25
C GLY A 366 -12.50 -6.76 -11.70
N PRO A 367 -12.71 -5.44 -11.56
CA PRO A 367 -11.72 -4.57 -10.93
C PRO A 367 -11.49 -4.98 -9.48
N HIS A 368 -10.23 -4.96 -9.04
CA HIS A 368 -9.86 -5.41 -7.70
C HIS A 368 -8.59 -4.70 -7.21
N GLY A 369 -8.45 -4.53 -5.90
CA GLY A 369 -7.22 -4.04 -5.28
C GLY A 369 -7.40 -3.63 -3.83
N ILE A 370 -6.28 -3.48 -3.14
CA ILE A 370 -6.23 -3.10 -1.71
C ILE A 370 -6.33 -1.59 -1.49
N GLY A 371 -6.07 -0.79 -2.53
CA GLY A 371 -6.18 0.66 -2.48
C GLY A 371 -5.08 1.35 -1.66
N THR A 372 -3.88 0.77 -1.57
CA THR A 372 -2.69 1.39 -0.95
C THR A 372 -1.46 1.25 -1.84
N VAL A 373 -0.64 2.30 -1.93
CA VAL A 373 0.65 2.33 -2.65
C VAL A 373 1.86 2.19 -1.72
N PHE A 374 1.61 1.98 -0.43
CA PHE A 374 2.62 1.68 0.58
C PHE A 374 2.63 0.21 0.97
N PRO A 375 3.81 -0.35 1.31
CA PRO A 375 3.90 -1.68 1.89
C PRO A 375 3.12 -1.77 3.22
N PHE A 376 2.72 -2.98 3.58
CA PHE A 376 2.06 -3.26 4.85
C PHE A 376 2.37 -4.68 5.34
N ILE A 377 2.14 -4.93 6.63
CA ILE A 377 2.36 -6.26 7.20
C ILE A 377 1.05 -7.05 7.14
N ALA A 378 1.10 -8.24 6.55
CA ALA A 378 -0.01 -9.18 6.47
C ALA A 378 0.48 -10.57 6.90
N SER A 379 -0.21 -11.19 7.86
CA SER A 379 0.13 -12.50 8.40
C SER A 379 1.62 -12.68 8.79
N GLY A 380 2.27 -11.60 9.25
CA GLY A 380 3.66 -11.62 9.71
C GLY A 380 4.73 -11.43 8.63
N ILE A 381 4.36 -11.26 7.37
CA ILE A 381 5.28 -10.92 6.26
C ILE A 381 4.95 -9.53 5.68
N VAL A 382 5.88 -8.94 4.94
CA VAL A 382 5.64 -7.66 4.27
C VAL A 382 4.99 -7.89 2.91
N GLU A 383 3.79 -7.35 2.72
CA GLU A 383 3.20 -7.19 1.39
C GLU A 383 3.70 -5.87 0.79
N VAL A 384 4.18 -5.93 -0.45
CA VAL A 384 4.56 -4.77 -1.26
C VAL A 384 3.61 -4.68 -2.46
N PRO A 385 2.55 -3.85 -2.40
CA PRO A 385 1.53 -3.84 -3.43
C PRO A 385 2.05 -3.51 -4.83
N VAL A 386 1.52 -4.16 -5.87
CA VAL A 386 1.76 -3.76 -7.25
C VAL A 386 1.00 -2.45 -7.51
N SER A 387 1.71 -1.33 -7.41
CA SER A 387 1.11 0.01 -7.33
C SER A 387 0.97 0.73 -8.66
N LEU A 388 1.78 0.36 -9.65
CA LEU A 388 1.60 0.81 -11.03
C LEU A 388 0.75 -0.20 -11.80
N PRO A 389 -0.11 0.25 -12.73
CA PRO A 389 -0.81 -0.65 -13.64
C PRO A 389 0.18 -1.53 -14.38
N GLN A 390 0.04 -2.86 -14.28
CA GLN A 390 0.97 -3.76 -14.96
C GLN A 390 0.85 -3.67 -16.49
N ASP A 391 1.94 -3.95 -17.20
CA ASP A 391 2.01 -3.88 -18.65
C ASP A 391 0.94 -4.73 -19.35
N HIS A 392 0.62 -5.91 -18.83
CA HIS A 392 -0.43 -6.78 -19.35
C HIS A 392 -1.81 -6.10 -19.31
N GLN A 393 -2.15 -5.37 -18.24
CA GLN A 393 -3.43 -4.66 -18.14
C GLN A 393 -3.52 -3.56 -19.20
N LEU A 394 -2.43 -2.82 -19.42
CA LEU A 394 -2.42 -1.73 -20.40
C LEU A 394 -2.41 -2.25 -21.84
N LEU A 395 -1.52 -3.19 -22.15
CA LEU A 395 -1.26 -3.66 -23.52
C LEU A 395 -2.26 -4.73 -23.99
N ARG A 396 -2.72 -5.61 -23.10
CA ARG A 396 -3.54 -6.77 -23.47
C ARG A 396 -5.00 -6.63 -23.05
N VAL A 397 -5.28 -6.14 -21.85
CA VAL A 397 -6.66 -5.93 -21.37
C VAL A 397 -7.27 -4.68 -22.01
N VAL A 398 -6.61 -3.53 -21.91
CA VAL A 398 -7.09 -2.28 -22.51
C VAL A 398 -6.76 -2.23 -24.01
N GLY A 399 -5.55 -2.62 -24.38
CA GLY A 399 -5.09 -2.63 -25.78
C GLY A 399 -4.34 -1.37 -26.21
N LEU A 400 -3.71 -0.66 -25.26
CA LEU A 400 -2.80 0.45 -25.55
C LEU A 400 -1.54 -0.04 -26.26
N LYS A 401 -0.87 0.86 -26.98
CA LYS A 401 0.49 0.64 -27.50
C LYS A 401 1.54 0.96 -26.44
N ALA A 402 2.76 0.45 -26.61
CA ALA A 402 3.85 0.70 -25.66
C ALA A 402 4.09 2.20 -25.35
N PRO A 403 4.12 3.12 -26.34
CA PRO A 403 4.28 4.55 -26.03
C PRO A 403 3.13 5.13 -25.18
N GLU A 404 1.88 4.74 -25.47
CA GLU A 404 0.70 5.22 -24.72
C GLU A 404 0.71 4.68 -23.28
N SER A 405 1.13 3.41 -23.11
CA SER A 405 1.30 2.79 -21.80
C SER A 405 2.38 3.51 -20.98
N ILE A 406 3.49 3.94 -21.59
CA ILE A 406 4.57 4.67 -20.91
C ILE A 406 4.09 6.01 -20.38
N GLU A 407 3.38 6.80 -21.20
CA GLU A 407 2.85 8.10 -20.74
C GLU A 407 1.92 7.93 -19.52
N LEU A 408 1.10 6.88 -19.53
CA LEU A 408 0.21 6.57 -18.41
C LEU A 408 0.98 6.12 -17.16
N LEU A 409 2.00 5.27 -17.34
CA LEU A 409 2.87 4.82 -16.26
C LEU A 409 3.65 5.99 -15.64
N HIS A 410 4.17 6.91 -16.45
CA HIS A 410 4.83 8.14 -15.99
C HIS A 410 3.87 9.06 -15.24
N LYS A 411 2.64 9.22 -15.72
CA LYS A 411 1.61 10.00 -15.01
C LYS A 411 1.35 9.42 -13.62
N PHE A 412 1.09 8.12 -13.52
CA PHE A 412 0.81 7.49 -12.23
C PHE A 412 2.04 7.41 -11.34
N SER A 413 3.24 7.20 -11.89
CA SER A 413 4.45 7.20 -11.09
C SER A 413 4.75 8.57 -10.50
N HIS A 414 4.54 9.65 -11.27
CA HIS A 414 4.66 11.01 -10.74
C HIS A 414 3.67 11.26 -9.60
N TRP A 415 2.40 10.90 -9.78
CA TRP A 415 1.40 11.01 -8.72
C TRP A 415 1.74 10.15 -7.50
N ILE A 416 2.13 8.89 -7.65
CA ILE A 416 2.52 8.02 -6.51
C ILE A 416 3.76 8.58 -5.80
N SER A 417 4.75 9.08 -6.56
CA SER A 417 5.97 9.65 -6.01
C SER A 417 5.71 10.91 -5.19
N SER A 418 4.73 11.74 -5.57
CA SER A 418 4.37 12.95 -4.82
C SER A 418 3.56 12.66 -3.54
N LEU A 419 3.02 11.43 -3.40
CA LEU A 419 2.53 10.89 -2.13
C LEU A 419 3.64 10.33 -1.25
N GLY A 420 4.84 10.16 -1.80
CA GLY A 420 5.94 9.39 -1.20
C GLY A 420 5.69 7.88 -1.22
N GLY A 421 4.84 7.37 -2.12
CA GLY A 421 4.52 5.94 -2.24
C GLY A 421 5.63 5.10 -2.88
N ALA A 422 5.49 3.79 -2.86
CA ALA A 422 6.36 2.89 -3.62
C ALA A 422 5.80 2.75 -5.04
N CYS A 423 6.59 3.06 -6.06
CA CYS A 423 6.28 2.72 -7.46
C CYS A 423 6.74 1.28 -7.71
N VAL A 424 5.80 0.34 -7.81
CA VAL A 424 6.10 -1.07 -8.09
C VAL A 424 5.67 -1.37 -9.51
N LEU A 425 6.65 -1.35 -10.41
CA LEU A 425 6.47 -1.60 -11.83
C LEU A 425 6.51 -3.10 -12.10
N LEU A 426 5.49 -3.61 -12.76
CA LEU A 426 5.41 -5.00 -13.21
C LEU A 426 5.45 -5.05 -14.75
N VAL A 427 6.53 -5.64 -15.27
CA VAL A 427 6.77 -5.84 -16.71
C VAL A 427 7.06 -7.30 -17.00
N HIS A 428 6.38 -7.89 -17.96
CA HIS A 428 6.62 -9.26 -18.36
C HIS A 428 7.68 -9.32 -19.47
N PRO A 429 8.79 -10.07 -19.29
CA PRO A 429 9.78 -10.29 -20.35
C PRO A 429 9.21 -11.02 -21.57
N ASP A 430 8.06 -11.65 -21.40
CA ASP A 430 7.30 -12.40 -22.40
C ASP A 430 6.51 -11.53 -23.38
N TYR A 431 6.33 -10.25 -23.05
CA TYR A 431 5.44 -9.32 -23.77
C TYR A 431 6.23 -8.20 -24.46
N ASP A 432 5.53 -7.10 -24.77
CA ASP A 432 5.98 -6.08 -25.71
C ASP A 432 7.26 -5.40 -25.24
N PHE A 433 7.41 -5.04 -23.96
CA PHE A 433 8.66 -4.44 -23.44
C PHE A 433 9.85 -5.39 -23.53
N GLY A 434 9.61 -6.71 -23.48
CA GLY A 434 10.65 -7.70 -23.68
C GLY A 434 11.12 -7.82 -25.13
N LEU A 435 10.40 -7.26 -26.13
CA LEU A 435 10.73 -7.38 -27.56
C LEU A 435 11.90 -6.48 -27.99
N PRO A 436 12.71 -6.84 -29.01
CA PRO A 436 13.89 -6.04 -29.37
C PRO A 436 13.50 -4.65 -29.90
N GLU A 437 12.36 -4.53 -30.58
CA GLU A 437 11.87 -3.26 -31.12
C GLU A 437 11.43 -2.25 -30.04
N ASN A 438 11.15 -2.69 -28.81
CA ASN A 438 10.64 -1.84 -27.74
C ASN A 438 11.67 -1.58 -26.62
N GLN A 439 12.95 -1.91 -26.84
CA GLN A 439 14.00 -1.67 -25.84
C GLN A 439 14.18 -0.19 -25.51
N ASP A 440 14.05 0.70 -26.51
CA ASP A 440 14.13 2.15 -26.29
C ASP A 440 12.94 2.68 -25.48
N ASP A 441 11.75 2.13 -25.72
CA ASP A 441 10.54 2.43 -24.97
C ASP A 441 10.69 2.00 -23.49
N TYR A 442 11.19 0.79 -23.25
CA TYR A 442 11.48 0.30 -21.90
C TYR A 442 12.58 1.12 -21.20
N ARG A 443 13.65 1.50 -21.92
CA ARG A 443 14.69 2.41 -21.41
C ARG A 443 14.07 3.74 -20.97
N ARG A 444 13.25 4.36 -21.84
CA ARG A 444 12.57 5.64 -21.55
C ARG A 444 11.65 5.53 -20.33
N LEU A 445 10.99 4.40 -20.14
CA LEU A 445 10.16 4.15 -18.97
C LEU A 445 10.98 4.27 -17.67
N LEU A 446 12.18 3.70 -17.63
CA LEU A 446 13.04 3.67 -16.43
C LEU A 446 13.86 4.95 -16.22
N GLU A 447 14.25 5.63 -17.30
CA GLU A 447 15.15 6.79 -17.23
C GLU A 447 14.68 7.88 -16.27
N VAL A 448 13.37 8.17 -16.23
CA VAL A 448 12.79 9.20 -15.36
C VAL A 448 13.08 8.96 -13.88
N PHE A 449 13.15 7.71 -13.45
CA PHE A 449 13.43 7.35 -12.06
C PHE A 449 14.93 7.40 -11.76
N THR A 450 15.75 6.91 -12.69
CA THR A 450 17.22 6.87 -12.53
C THR A 450 17.85 8.26 -12.52
N GLN A 451 17.17 9.23 -13.13
CA GLN A 451 17.58 10.63 -13.17
C GLN A 451 17.10 11.43 -11.94
N ASP A 452 16.17 10.90 -11.16
CA ASP A 452 15.67 11.57 -9.95
C ASP A 452 16.49 11.15 -8.72
N PRO A 453 17.32 12.05 -8.13
CA PRO A 453 18.11 11.72 -6.94
C PRO A 453 17.24 11.41 -5.71
N LYS A 454 15.97 11.80 -5.71
CA LYS A 454 15.01 11.53 -4.62
C LYS A 454 14.40 10.13 -4.69
N CYS A 455 14.56 9.42 -5.81
CA CYS A 455 14.11 8.05 -5.97
C CYS A 455 15.09 7.08 -5.29
N ASP A 456 14.57 6.17 -4.46
CA ASP A 456 15.32 5.01 -3.98
C ASP A 456 14.98 3.79 -4.86
N ILE A 457 15.93 3.35 -5.68
CA ILE A 457 15.74 2.20 -6.57
C ILE A 457 16.16 0.94 -5.81
N MET A 458 15.18 0.08 -5.53
CA MET A 458 15.29 -1.04 -4.61
C MET A 458 14.68 -2.30 -5.23
N THR A 459 15.19 -3.48 -4.88
CA THR A 459 14.44 -4.72 -5.12
C THR A 459 13.27 -4.84 -4.13
N LEU A 460 12.33 -5.75 -4.37
CA LEU A 460 11.24 -6.02 -3.43
C LEU A 460 11.75 -6.44 -2.05
N ASP A 461 12.76 -7.31 -2.00
CA ASP A 461 13.41 -7.72 -0.74
C ASP A 461 14.00 -6.53 0.03
N GLU A 462 14.59 -5.56 -0.68
CA GLU A 462 15.13 -4.37 -0.04
C GLU A 462 14.05 -3.45 0.50
N ILE A 463 12.96 -3.26 -0.25
CA ILE A 463 11.77 -2.54 0.24
C ILE A 463 11.21 -3.27 1.47
N ALA A 464 11.05 -4.58 1.42
CA ALA A 464 10.51 -5.37 2.51
C ALA A 464 11.38 -5.34 3.77
N ARG A 465 12.70 -5.45 3.61
CA ARG A 465 13.66 -5.32 4.73
C ARG A 465 13.64 -3.91 5.31
N TRP A 466 13.65 -2.87 4.47
CA TRP A 466 13.52 -1.50 4.93
C TRP A 466 12.20 -1.26 5.66
N TRP A 467 11.09 -1.76 5.12
CA TRP A 467 9.77 -1.58 5.73
C TRP A 467 9.64 -2.34 7.05
N SER A 468 10.14 -3.58 7.11
CA SER A 468 10.22 -4.35 8.36
C SER A 468 11.06 -3.64 9.41
N HIS A 469 12.15 -3.00 8.99
CA HIS A 469 13.02 -2.24 9.87
C HIS A 469 12.31 -0.99 10.39
N ARG A 470 11.76 -0.17 9.48
CA ARG A 470 10.96 1.02 9.78
C ARG A 470 9.78 0.68 10.69
N ASP A 471 9.14 -0.45 10.48
CA ASP A 471 7.95 -0.84 11.23
C ASP A 471 8.24 -0.99 12.73
N ARG A 472 9.41 -1.49 13.07
CA ARG A 472 9.81 -1.69 14.46
C ARG A 472 10.46 -0.45 15.10
N VAL A 473 10.59 0.64 14.35
CA VAL A 473 11.15 1.88 14.87
C VAL A 473 10.21 2.50 15.90
N SER A 474 10.77 2.81 17.05
CA SER A 474 10.20 3.80 17.96
C SER A 474 11.16 4.98 18.05
N TRP A 475 10.70 6.10 18.56
CA TRP A 475 11.57 7.26 18.75
C TRP A 475 11.19 8.00 20.02
N SER A 476 12.17 8.68 20.59
CA SER A 476 12.07 9.44 21.82
C SER A 476 12.60 10.85 21.65
N LEU A 477 12.13 11.76 22.50
CA LEU A 477 12.76 13.06 22.65
C LEU A 477 13.58 13.05 23.95
N GLU A 478 14.90 13.12 23.83
CA GLU A 478 15.84 13.16 24.95
C GLU A 478 16.65 14.45 24.87
N ASN A 479 16.56 15.29 25.91
CA ASN A 479 17.24 16.59 25.97
C ASN A 479 17.00 17.50 24.75
N GLY A 480 15.78 17.45 24.19
CA GLY A 480 15.40 18.24 23.01
C GLY A 480 15.87 17.66 21.67
N ARG A 481 16.53 16.49 21.66
CA ARG A 481 16.96 15.79 20.44
C ARG A 481 16.12 14.54 20.22
N VAL A 482 15.85 14.23 18.95
CA VAL A 482 15.20 12.98 18.59
C VAL A 482 16.22 11.85 18.64
N GLN A 483 15.89 10.84 19.42
CA GLN A 483 16.61 9.58 19.48
C GLN A 483 15.74 8.48 18.90
N VAL A 484 16.22 7.88 17.81
CA VAL A 484 15.54 6.76 17.16
C VAL A 484 15.96 5.49 17.90
N ASN A 485 14.99 4.77 18.44
CA ASN A 485 15.20 3.56 19.22
C ASN A 485 14.92 2.35 18.32
N MET A 486 15.95 1.54 18.15
CA MET A 486 15.89 0.30 17.38
C MET A 486 15.59 -0.88 18.31
N PRO A 487 14.79 -1.87 17.87
CA PRO A 487 14.38 -3.00 18.71
C PRO A 487 15.54 -3.80 19.31
N ASP A 488 16.65 -3.90 18.57
CA ASP A 488 17.77 -4.79 18.91
C ASP A 488 18.94 -4.03 19.58
N GLY A 489 18.75 -2.76 19.96
CA GLY A 489 19.84 -1.91 20.47
C GLY A 489 20.95 -1.62 19.46
N GLN A 490 20.80 -2.05 18.20
CA GLN A 490 21.79 -1.83 17.15
C GLN A 490 21.86 -0.33 16.79
N SER A 491 22.94 0.31 17.22
CA SER A 491 23.41 1.59 16.69
C SER A 491 24.14 1.31 15.35
N GLY A 492 23.36 0.97 14.31
CA GLY A 492 23.89 0.60 12.99
C GLY A 492 23.79 1.73 11.95
N PRO A 493 24.41 1.56 10.76
CA PRO A 493 24.29 2.50 9.64
C PRO A 493 22.83 2.84 9.25
N VAL A 494 21.93 1.86 9.39
CA VAL A 494 20.51 1.99 9.03
C VAL A 494 19.75 2.94 9.97
N ALA A 495 20.16 3.06 11.24
CA ALA A 495 19.56 4.03 12.17
C ALA A 495 19.80 5.48 11.72
N GLY A 496 20.93 5.77 11.06
CA GLY A 496 21.22 7.07 10.46
C GLY A 496 20.38 7.39 9.22
N GLU A 497 19.85 6.36 8.55
CA GLU A 497 18.97 6.50 7.39
C GLU A 497 17.52 6.83 7.80
N ILE A 498 17.13 6.58 9.06
CA ILE A 498 15.83 7.00 9.57
C ILE A 498 15.86 8.50 9.87
N HIS A 499 14.76 9.17 9.54
CA HIS A 499 14.57 10.58 9.84
C HIS A 499 13.14 10.84 10.34
N VAL A 500 13.02 11.67 11.36
CA VAL A 500 11.73 12.08 11.93
C VAL A 500 11.42 13.48 11.40
N LYS A 501 10.19 13.64 10.91
CA LYS A 501 9.64 14.89 10.40
C LYS A 501 8.55 15.38 11.35
N LEU A 502 8.23 16.67 11.26
CA LEU A 502 7.11 17.30 11.94
C LEU A 502 6.03 17.61 10.92
N ALA A 503 4.80 17.16 11.16
CA ALA A 503 3.62 17.74 10.53
C ALA A 503 3.19 18.96 11.32
N ILE A 504 3.41 20.15 10.77
CA ILE A 504 3.23 21.44 11.47
C ILE A 504 1.79 21.91 11.39
N ASP A 505 1.20 21.81 10.21
CA ASP A 505 -0.19 22.19 9.94
C ASP A 505 -0.70 21.41 8.72
N TYR A 506 -2.00 21.48 8.50
CA TYR A 506 -2.67 20.98 7.31
C TYR A 506 -3.53 22.10 6.70
N ASP A 507 -3.39 22.36 5.40
CA ASP A 507 -4.18 23.36 4.69
C ASP A 507 -4.98 22.70 3.56
N ASP A 508 -6.26 23.06 3.44
CA ASP A 508 -7.19 22.45 2.48
C ASP A 508 -6.83 22.74 1.01
N ARG A 509 -5.86 23.61 0.74
CA ARG A 509 -5.37 23.95 -0.61
C ARG A 509 -3.96 23.45 -0.86
N THR A 510 -3.05 23.60 0.11
CA THR A 510 -1.63 23.25 -0.06
C THR A 510 -1.26 21.88 0.52
N GLY A 511 -2.16 21.25 1.28
CA GLY A 511 -1.95 19.95 1.90
C GLY A 511 -1.14 19.99 3.20
N LEU A 512 -0.43 18.89 3.47
CA LEU A 512 0.32 18.71 4.71
C LEU A 512 1.62 19.50 4.67
N ARG A 513 1.80 20.40 5.65
CA ARG A 513 3.06 21.14 5.81
C ARG A 513 3.98 20.38 6.75
N THR A 514 5.18 20.06 6.26
CA THR A 514 6.17 19.30 7.03
C THR A 514 7.51 20.00 7.14
N GLU A 515 8.19 19.79 8.26
CA GLU A 515 9.55 20.29 8.52
C GLU A 515 10.44 19.15 9.03
N PRO A 516 11.75 19.15 8.74
CA PRO A 516 12.68 18.23 9.36
C PRO A 516 12.85 18.56 10.85
N ILE A 517 13.01 17.55 11.71
CA ILE A 517 13.45 17.80 13.09
C ILE A 517 14.96 18.03 13.07
N SER A 518 15.39 19.21 13.54
CA SER A 518 16.79 19.63 13.66
C SER A 518 17.55 18.89 14.76
#